data_AF-A0A941YYU9-F1
#
_entry.id   AF-A0A941YYU9-F1
#
_cell.length_a   1.000
_cell.length_b   1.000
_cell.length_c   1.000
_cell.angle_alpha   90.00
_cell.angle_beta   90.00
_cell.angle_gamma   90.00
#
_symmetry.space_group_name_H-M   'P 1'
#
loop_
_entity.id
_entity.type
_entity.pdbx_description
1 polymer ?
#
loop_
_entity_poly.entity_id
_entity_poly.type
_entity_poly.pdbx_seq_one_letter_code
_entity_poly.pdbx_strand_id
1 'polypeptide(L)'
;MEAQSPGRYYSPWQVLVATIIGGPMAGGFFIAGDYSAFGAAGRGRAALIVSCLVIVAGVLLQGNLTAQMDPEDASIVAGLIAGLYGVFARAAFTAEIGRRRGAGWTQHDWARVIGISMGFLVATLLLVALAASGLAKR
;
A
#
# COMPACT_ATOMS: atom_id res chain seq x y z
N MET A 1 -29.87 -9.22 20.67
CA MET A 1 -29.08 -8.29 19.83
C MET A 1 -27.67 -8.85 19.80
N GLU A 2 -27.23 -9.45 18.70
CA GLU A 2 -25.84 -9.89 18.56
C GLU A 2 -24.95 -8.65 18.63
N ALA A 3 -24.06 -8.58 19.62
CA ALA A 3 -23.05 -7.55 19.68
C ALA A 3 -22.15 -7.72 18.45
N GLN A 4 -22.31 -6.84 17.45
CA GLN A 4 -21.40 -6.82 16.32
C GLN A 4 -19.98 -6.72 16.86
N SER A 5 -19.15 -7.70 16.51
CA SER A 5 -17.74 -7.70 16.89
C SER A 5 -17.13 -6.35 16.51
N PRO A 6 -16.41 -5.68 17.42
CA PRO A 6 -15.82 -4.40 17.09
C PRO A 6 -14.89 -4.55 15.89
N GLY A 7 -14.96 -3.57 14.98
CA GLY A 7 -14.23 -3.61 13.72
C GLY A 7 -12.71 -3.63 13.92
N ARG A 8 -12.00 -3.86 12.82
CA ARG A 8 -10.53 -3.85 12.78
C ARG A 8 -10.01 -2.75 11.86
N TYR A 9 -8.83 -2.24 12.18
CA TYR A 9 -8.14 -1.20 11.38
C TYR A 9 -6.66 -1.53 11.20
N TYR A 10 -6.03 -0.92 10.21
CA TYR A 10 -4.58 -0.93 10.04
C TYR A 10 -3.97 0.33 10.66
N SER A 11 -2.87 0.17 11.39
CA SER A 11 -2.15 1.33 11.91
C SER A 11 -1.33 2.01 10.81
N PRO A 12 -1.01 3.31 10.95
CA PRO A 12 -0.10 3.99 10.01
C PRO A 12 1.25 3.27 9.85
N TRP A 13 1.73 2.64 10.93
CA TRP A 13 2.95 1.85 10.90
C TRP A 13 2.80 0.55 10.08
N GLN A 14 1.65 -0.12 10.19
CA GLN A 14 1.32 -1.27 9.34
C GLN A 14 1.24 -0.87 7.87
N VAL A 15 0.63 0.27 7.55
CA VAL A 15 0.59 0.80 6.17
C VAL A 15 2.00 1.08 5.64
N LEU A 16 2.87 1.72 6.44
CA LEU A 16 4.25 1.98 6.06
C LEU A 16 5.01 0.69 5.76
N VAL A 17 5.05 -0.26 6.71
CA VAL A 17 5.74 -1.53 6.55
C VAL A 17 5.19 -2.31 5.36
N ALA A 18 3.87 -2.30 5.18
CA ALA A 18 3.24 -2.93 4.04
C ALA A 18 3.68 -2.35 2.71
N THR A 19 3.84 -1.03 2.66
CA THR A 19 4.28 -0.31 1.46
C THR A 19 5.75 -0.61 1.15
N ILE A 20 6.59 -0.77 2.18
CA ILE A 20 8.00 -1.17 2.01
C ILE A 20 8.10 -2.58 1.44
N ILE A 21 7.32 -3.53 1.97
CA ILE A 21 7.42 -4.94 1.59
C ILE A 21 6.69 -5.23 0.27
N GLY A 22 5.43 -4.80 0.17
CA GLY A 22 4.54 -5.12 -0.95
C GLY A 22 4.38 -4.00 -1.97
N GLY A 23 5.11 -2.90 -1.81
CA GLY A 23 5.03 -1.74 -2.67
C GLY A 23 3.77 -0.87 -2.48
N PRO A 24 3.60 0.16 -3.33
CA PRO A 24 2.50 1.12 -3.25
C PRO A 24 1.11 0.49 -3.25
N MET A 25 0.92 -0.64 -3.94
CA MET A 25 -0.36 -1.34 -3.98
C MET A 25 -0.75 -1.96 -2.65
N ALA A 26 0.20 -2.53 -1.89
CA ALA A 26 -0.10 -3.03 -0.55
C ALA A 26 -0.49 -1.89 0.40
N GLY A 27 0.24 -0.77 0.35
CA GLY A 27 -0.09 0.44 1.10
C GLY A 27 -1.48 0.99 0.77
N GLY A 28 -1.78 1.14 -0.52
CA GLY A 28 -3.08 1.58 -1.01
C GLY A 28 -4.22 0.67 -0.60
N PHE A 29 -4.00 -0.64 -0.67
CA PHE A 29 -4.99 -1.64 -0.28
C PHE A 29 -5.37 -1.51 1.20
N PHE A 30 -4.40 -1.33 2.10
CA PHE A 30 -4.69 -1.13 3.53
C PHE A 30 -5.35 0.21 3.82
N ILE A 31 -4.91 1.30 3.19
CA ILE A 31 -5.57 2.61 3.28
C ILE A 31 -7.03 2.52 2.80
N ALA A 32 -7.28 1.82 1.71
CA ALA A 32 -8.62 1.63 1.17
C ALA A 32 -9.49 0.76 2.08
N GLY A 33 -8.90 -0.26 2.70
CA GLY A 33 -9.54 -1.08 3.73
C GLY A 33 -10.01 -0.24 4.91
N ASP A 34 -9.15 0.62 5.44
CA ASP A 34 -9.49 1.52 6.55
C ASP A 34 -10.57 2.52 6.15
N TYR A 35 -10.47 3.17 4.99
CA TYR A 35 -11.53 4.06 4.51
C TYR A 35 -12.88 3.34 4.35
N SER A 36 -12.88 2.10 3.86
CA SER A 36 -14.09 1.30 3.76
C SER A 36 -14.66 0.99 5.15
N ALA A 37 -13.81 0.57 6.09
CA ALA A 37 -14.21 0.27 7.46
C ALA A 37 -14.74 1.50 8.20
N PHE A 38 -14.24 2.69 7.88
CA PHE A 38 -14.68 3.96 8.47
C PHE A 38 -15.89 4.58 7.76
N GLY A 39 -16.49 3.92 6.77
CA GLY A 39 -17.69 4.40 6.07
C GLY A 39 -17.41 5.43 4.98
N ALA A 40 -16.16 5.57 4.53
CA ALA A 40 -15.71 6.51 3.51
C ALA A 40 -15.16 5.79 2.27
N ALA A 41 -15.86 4.74 1.81
CA ALA A 41 -15.42 3.86 0.71
C ALA A 41 -15.03 4.58 -0.58
N GLY A 42 -15.64 5.74 -0.89
CA GLY A 42 -15.26 6.57 -2.04
C GLY A 42 -13.81 7.06 -1.98
N ARG A 43 -13.33 7.47 -0.80
CA ARG A 43 -11.91 7.84 -0.59
C ARG A 43 -10.98 6.64 -0.67
N GLY A 44 -11.46 5.47 -0.25
CA GLY A 44 -10.72 4.20 -0.38
C GLY A 44 -10.48 3.81 -1.84
N ARG A 45 -11.49 3.98 -2.72
CA ARG A 45 -11.32 3.76 -4.16
C ARG A 45 -10.30 4.73 -4.77
N ALA A 46 -10.33 6.00 -4.37
CA ALA A 46 -9.34 6.97 -4.82
C ALA A 46 -7.92 6.58 -4.40
N ALA A 47 -7.73 6.09 -3.17
CA ALA A 47 -6.43 5.60 -2.70
C ALA A 47 -5.90 4.44 -3.56
N LEU A 48 -6.74 3.46 -3.89
CA LEU A 48 -6.35 2.36 -4.80
C LEU A 48 -5.97 2.87 -6.19
N ILE A 49 -6.74 3.81 -6.76
CA ILE A 49 -6.45 4.41 -8.06
C ILE A 49 -5.09 5.10 -8.03
N VAL A 50 -4.82 5.90 -6.99
CA VAL A 50 -3.52 6.56 -6.82
C VAL A 50 -2.40 5.53 -6.72
N SER A 51 -2.58 4.44 -5.97
CA SER A 51 -1.57 3.37 -5.88
C SER A 51 -1.30 2.68 -7.22
N CYS A 52 -2.34 2.42 -8.01
CA CYS A 52 -2.18 1.93 -9.38
C CYS A 52 -1.39 2.94 -10.24
N LEU A 53 -1.72 4.23 -10.16
CA LEU A 53 -1.01 5.28 -10.91
C LEU A 53 0.46 5.39 -10.49
N VAL A 54 0.79 5.24 -9.21
CA VAL A 54 2.18 5.22 -8.73
C VAL A 54 2.95 4.03 -9.32
N ILE A 55 2.34 2.84 -9.38
CA ILE A 55 2.98 1.69 -10.04
C ILE A 55 3.18 1.94 -11.53
N VAL A 56 2.14 2.40 -12.23
CA VAL A 56 2.23 2.69 -13.68
C VAL A 56 3.29 3.74 -13.95
N ALA A 57 3.32 4.82 -13.17
CA ALA A 57 4.36 5.84 -13.26
C ALA A 57 5.74 5.25 -12.99
N GLY A 58 5.89 4.40 -11.96
CA GLY A 58 7.13 3.70 -11.68
C GLY A 58 7.62 2.85 -12.86
N VAL A 59 6.74 2.06 -13.47
CA VAL A 59 7.07 1.22 -14.63
C VAL A 59 7.41 2.06 -15.87
N LEU A 60 6.66 3.13 -16.14
CA LEU A 60 6.92 4.04 -17.26
C LEU A 60 8.22 4.83 -17.09
N LEU A 61 8.50 5.27 -15.86
CA LEU A 61 9.77 5.90 -15.50
C LEU A 61 10.90 4.89 -15.64
N GLN A 62 10.71 3.63 -15.23
CA GLN A 62 11.69 2.57 -15.45
C GLN A 62 12.03 2.46 -16.94
N GLY A 63 11.03 2.34 -17.82
CA GLY A 63 11.25 2.24 -19.26
C GLY A 63 11.96 3.43 -19.92
N ASN A 64 11.89 4.62 -19.32
CA ASN A 64 12.54 5.84 -19.83
C ASN A 64 13.86 6.22 -19.12
N LEU A 65 14.05 5.79 -17.86
CA LEU A 65 15.14 6.25 -16.98
C LEU A 65 16.08 5.14 -16.50
N THR A 66 15.71 3.84 -16.53
CA THR A 66 16.63 2.78 -16.05
C THR A 66 17.82 2.48 -16.94
N ALA A 67 17.93 3.10 -18.11
CA ALA A 67 19.22 3.12 -18.79
C ALA A 67 20.27 3.95 -18.03
N GLN A 68 19.87 4.78 -17.05
CA GLN A 68 20.74 5.76 -16.39
C GLN A 68 20.56 5.89 -14.86
N MET A 69 19.59 5.20 -14.24
CA MET A 69 19.35 5.31 -12.79
C MET A 69 20.10 4.22 -12.03
N ASP A 70 20.99 4.62 -11.13
CA ASP A 70 21.69 3.70 -10.26
C ASP A 70 20.72 3.03 -9.25
N PRO A 71 21.00 1.79 -8.82
CA PRO A 71 20.15 1.08 -7.86
C PRO A 71 19.94 1.82 -6.52
N GLU A 72 20.90 2.68 -6.14
CA GLU A 72 20.81 3.51 -4.94
C GLU A 72 19.71 4.57 -5.07
N ASP A 73 19.64 5.28 -6.19
CA ASP A 73 18.61 6.29 -6.45
C ASP A 73 17.20 5.67 -6.48
N ALA A 74 17.08 4.49 -7.10
CA ALA A 74 15.82 3.74 -7.11
C ALA A 74 15.35 3.37 -5.70
N SER A 75 16.29 3.02 -4.81
CA SER A 75 16.01 2.68 -3.41
C SER A 75 15.56 3.90 -2.61
N ILE A 76 16.17 5.07 -2.85
CA ILE A 76 15.77 6.35 -2.23
C ILE A 76 14.33 6.70 -2.63
N VAL A 77 14.01 6.62 -3.93
CA VAL A 77 12.65 6.91 -4.43
C VAL A 77 11.63 5.96 -3.81
N ALA A 78 11.93 4.67 -3.74
CA ALA A 78 11.05 3.69 -3.10
C ALA A 78 10.82 4.00 -1.61
N GLY A 79 11.88 4.37 -0.89
CA GLY A 79 11.81 4.80 0.51
C GLY A 79 10.96 6.06 0.70
N LEU A 80 11.10 7.06 -0.18
CA LEU A 80 10.27 8.28 -0.16
C LEU A 80 8.80 7.97 -0.40
N ILE A 81 8.48 7.13 -1.39
CA ILE A 81 7.11 6.71 -1.66
C ILE A 81 6.51 6.00 -0.44
N ALA A 82 7.22 5.03 0.14
CA ALA A 82 6.75 4.35 1.34
C ALA A 82 6.53 5.31 2.51
N GLY A 83 7.47 6.23 2.74
CA GLY A 83 7.35 7.29 3.74
C GLY A 83 6.11 8.15 3.53
N LEU A 84 5.81 8.56 2.29
CA LEU A 84 4.61 9.34 1.96
C LEU A 84 3.32 8.60 2.30
N TYR A 85 3.24 7.30 2.03
CA TYR A 85 2.08 6.47 2.42
C TYR A 85 1.92 6.40 3.94
N GLY A 86 3.01 6.22 4.68
CA GLY A 86 3.00 6.22 6.14
C GLY A 86 2.56 7.56 6.73
N VAL A 87 3.09 8.67 6.22
CA VAL A 87 2.72 10.03 6.62
C VAL A 87 1.27 10.33 6.30
N PHE A 88 0.81 9.97 5.09
CA PHE A 88 -0.58 10.14 4.68
C PHE A 88 -1.52 9.34 5.60
N ALA A 89 -1.25 8.06 5.85
CA ALA A 89 -2.07 7.23 6.73
C ALA A 89 -2.13 7.81 8.14
N ARG A 90 -1.01 8.33 8.65
CA ARG A 90 -0.97 9.01 9.95
C ARG A 90 -1.85 10.26 9.96
N ALA A 91 -1.71 11.14 8.97
CA ALA A 91 -2.51 12.36 8.88
C ALA A 91 -4.01 12.07 8.72
N ALA A 92 -4.35 11.10 7.88
CA ALA A 92 -5.75 10.77 7.52
C ALA A 92 -6.48 9.99 8.62
N PHE A 93 -5.79 9.09 9.34
CA PHE A 93 -6.46 8.10 10.19
C PHE A 93 -6.19 8.21 11.68
N THR A 94 -5.21 9.00 12.16
CA THR A 94 -4.88 9.03 13.60
C THR A 94 -6.07 9.42 14.48
N ALA A 95 -6.81 10.47 14.10
CA ALA A 95 -7.99 10.92 14.84
C ALA A 95 -9.10 9.85 14.83
N GLU A 96 -9.34 9.22 13.69
CA GLU A 96 -10.38 8.21 13.53
C GLU A 96 -10.05 6.92 14.28
N ILE A 97 -8.81 6.46 14.19
CA ILE A 97 -8.29 5.31 14.91
C ILE A 97 -8.43 5.52 16.41
N GLY A 98 -8.10 6.71 16.94
CA GLY A 98 -8.28 7.03 18.35
C GLY A 98 -9.73 6.88 18.80
N ARG A 99 -10.67 7.43 18.03
CA ARG A 99 -12.12 7.33 18.27
C ARG A 99 -12.61 5.88 18.23
N ARG A 100 -12.21 5.11 17.22
CA ARG A 100 -12.62 3.71 17.02
C ARG A 100 -12.01 2.78 18.07
N ARG A 101 -10.77 3.02 18.49
CA ARG A 101 -10.12 2.30 19.58
C ARG A 101 -10.86 2.47 20.91
N GLY A 102 -11.34 3.69 21.19
CA GLY A 102 -12.24 3.94 22.33
C GLY A 102 -13.56 3.17 22.27
N ALA A 103 -14.02 2.82 21.06
CA ALA A 103 -15.19 1.97 20.81
C ALA A 103 -14.86 0.46 20.72
N GLY A 104 -13.68 0.04 21.17
CA GLY A 104 -13.28 -1.37 21.22
C GLY A 104 -12.68 -1.94 19.93
N TRP A 105 -12.44 -1.12 18.90
CA TRP A 105 -11.80 -1.59 17.67
C TRP A 105 -10.35 -2.00 17.92
N THR A 106 -9.92 -3.05 17.22
CA THR A 106 -8.58 -3.63 17.36
C THR A 106 -7.76 -3.52 16.07
N GLN A 107 -6.44 -3.61 16.19
CA GLN A 107 -5.58 -3.64 15.00
C GLN A 107 -5.64 -5.01 14.33
N HIS A 108 -5.46 -5.04 13.01
CA HIS A 108 -5.21 -6.30 12.32
C HIS A 108 -3.88 -6.92 12.77
N ASP A 109 -3.81 -8.25 12.74
CA ASP A 109 -2.62 -9.01 13.12
C ASP A 109 -1.48 -8.84 12.11
N TRP A 110 -0.23 -8.81 12.58
CA TRP A 110 0.94 -8.64 11.72
C TRP A 110 1.09 -9.74 10.66
N ALA A 111 0.71 -10.97 10.97
CA ALA A 111 0.73 -12.08 10.00
C ALA A 111 -0.10 -11.77 8.75
N ARG A 112 -1.26 -11.12 8.93
CA ARG A 112 -2.12 -10.69 7.82
C ARG A 112 -1.46 -9.58 7.00
N VAL A 113 -0.89 -8.58 7.67
CA VAL A 113 -0.20 -7.45 7.03
C VAL A 113 0.94 -7.98 6.16
N ILE A 114 1.83 -8.78 6.75
CA ILE A 114 2.98 -9.36 6.04
C ILE A 114 2.51 -10.29 4.92
N GLY A 115 1.54 -11.17 5.18
CA GLY A 115 1.05 -12.12 4.19
C GLY A 115 0.48 -11.44 2.95
N ILE A 116 -0.35 -10.41 3.12
CA ILE A 116 -0.93 -9.66 1.99
C ILE A 116 0.17 -8.85 1.28
N SER A 117 1.08 -8.23 2.00
CA SER A 117 2.21 -7.50 1.40
C SER A 117 3.11 -8.40 0.56
N MET A 118 3.43 -9.61 1.04
CA MET A 118 4.16 -10.60 0.26
C MET A 118 3.39 -11.05 -0.99
N GLY A 119 2.07 -11.19 -0.90
CA GLY A 119 1.22 -11.46 -2.06
C GLY A 119 1.33 -10.37 -3.14
N PHE A 120 1.29 -9.10 -2.76
CA PHE A 120 1.49 -7.97 -3.68
C PHE A 120 2.91 -7.92 -4.24
N LEU A 121 3.92 -8.23 -3.43
CA LEU A 121 5.32 -8.30 -3.88
C LEU A 121 5.46 -9.36 -4.98
N VAL A 122 4.98 -10.59 -4.75
CA VAL A 122 5.03 -11.68 -5.73
C VAL A 122 4.27 -11.30 -6.99
N ALA A 123 3.07 -10.74 -6.88
CA ALA A 123 2.30 -10.28 -8.03
C ALA A 123 3.06 -9.21 -8.85
N THR A 124 3.70 -8.26 -8.18
CA THR A 124 4.50 -7.21 -8.82
C THR A 124 5.71 -7.81 -9.55
N LEU A 125 6.45 -8.71 -8.89
CA LEU A 125 7.60 -9.39 -9.50
C LEU A 125 7.20 -10.20 -10.74
N LEU A 126 6.07 -10.91 -10.68
CA LEU A 126 5.53 -11.65 -11.83
C LEU A 126 5.17 -10.72 -12.98
N LEU A 127 4.53 -9.59 -12.71
CA LEU A 127 4.21 -8.59 -13.74
C LEU A 127 5.46 -8.04 -14.42
N VAL A 128 6.50 -7.70 -13.64
CA VAL A 128 7.78 -7.21 -14.16
C VAL A 128 8.47 -8.30 -15.00
N ALA A 129 8.51 -9.54 -14.53
CA ALA A 129 9.12 -10.66 -15.25
C ALA A 129 8.38 -10.94 -16.58
N LEU A 130 7.05 -10.91 -16.58
CA LEU A 130 6.24 -11.06 -17.78
C LEU A 130 6.51 -9.92 -18.78
N ALA A 131 6.55 -8.67 -18.32
CA ALA A 131 6.86 -7.52 -19.16
C ALA A 131 8.26 -7.64 -19.80
N ALA A 132 9.28 -7.99 -19.02
CA ALA A 132 10.64 -8.19 -19.51
C ALA A 132 10.73 -9.32 -20.54
N SER A 133 10.06 -10.46 -20.30
CA SER A 133 10.04 -11.58 -21.24
C SER A 133 9.32 -11.29 -22.57
N GLY A 134 8.32 -10.40 -22.53
CA GLY A 134 7.61 -9.92 -23.73
C GLY A 134 8.44 -8.96 -24.58
N LEU A 135 9.28 -8.14 -23.95
CA LEU A 135 10.24 -7.28 -24.64
C LEU A 135 11.37 -8.10 -25.30
N ALA A 136 11.85 -9.17 -24.67
CA ALA A 136 12.92 -10.00 -25.22
C ALA A 136 12.53 -10.82 -26.48
N LYS A 137 11.24 -10.89 -26.82
CA LYS A 137 10.72 -11.59 -28.01
C LYS A 137 10.44 -10.66 -29.19
N ARG A 138 10.67 -9.36 -29.05
CA ARG A 138 10.57 -8.36 -30.12
C ARG A 138 11.96 -7.97 -30.60
#